data_AF-A0A7X1E5T0-F1
#
_entry.id   AF-A0A7X1E5T0-F1
#
_cell.length_a   1.000
_cell.length_b   1.000
_cell.length_c   1.000
_cell.angle_alpha   90.00
_cell.angle_beta   90.00
_cell.angle_gamma   90.00
#
_symmetry.space_group_name_H-M   'P 1'
#
loop_
_entity.id
_entity.type
_entity.pdbx_description
1 polymer ?
#
loop_
_entity_poly.entity_id
_entity_poly.type
_entity_poly.pdbx_seq_one_letter_code
_entity_poly.pdbx_strand_id
1 'polypeptide(L)'
;MRESDRGLEVTDNDLEEFYRSRFPVFEKVQILDEEEGIDYVIYYKVSGDLVPSSNRLWKEDSKGRRSDRPEQNPPGWMLHVVYYNGTSVLELYNRSKSLTELEKDGILLRNAEGKRWVKGRIPTDDDSVIAPEVFPANHYREDMGVYANVEGDSVLIYDPRLDQRINELNLERAKEEAPDSLDGF
;
A
#
# COMPACT_ATOMS: atom_id res chain seq x y z
N MET A 1 7.77 25.85 1.91
CA MET A 1 7.70 24.55 1.21
C MET A 1 7.62 24.87 -0.26
N ARG A 2 8.56 24.37 -1.09
CA ARG A 2 8.53 24.58 -2.54
C ARG A 2 7.39 23.74 -3.14
N GLU A 3 6.84 24.13 -4.28
CA GLU A 3 5.79 23.35 -4.95
C GLU A 3 6.28 21.95 -5.36
N SER A 4 7.56 21.82 -5.71
CA SER A 4 8.23 20.55 -5.96
C SER A 4 8.31 19.61 -4.75
N ASP A 5 8.17 20.15 -3.52
CA ASP A 5 8.21 19.34 -2.30
C ASP A 5 6.89 18.60 -2.07
N ARG A 6 5.79 19.09 -2.66
CA ARG A 6 4.45 18.51 -2.55
C ARG A 6 4.32 17.31 -3.49
N GLY A 7 3.64 16.27 -3.04
CA GLY A 7 3.15 15.21 -3.93
C GLY A 7 1.94 15.69 -4.73
N LEU A 8 1.64 15.00 -5.81
CA LEU A 8 0.38 15.09 -6.54
C LEU A 8 -0.52 13.95 -6.08
N GLU A 9 -1.70 14.27 -5.56
CA GLU A 9 -2.77 13.29 -5.45
C GLU A 9 -3.28 12.94 -6.86
N VAL A 10 -3.37 11.65 -7.15
CA VAL A 10 -3.92 11.15 -8.40
C VAL A 10 -5.43 11.10 -8.25
N THR A 11 -6.11 12.05 -8.90
CA THR A 11 -7.58 12.20 -8.87
C THR A 11 -8.24 11.94 -10.25
N ASP A 12 -7.45 11.46 -11.22
CA ASP A 12 -7.93 11.17 -12.57
C ASP A 12 -8.36 9.70 -12.58
N ASN A 13 -9.65 9.44 -12.83
CA ASN A 13 -10.25 8.11 -12.74
C ASN A 13 -9.50 7.06 -13.57
N ASP A 14 -9.01 7.41 -14.77
CA ASP A 14 -8.29 6.48 -15.63
C ASP A 14 -6.94 6.09 -15.00
N LEU A 15 -6.27 7.04 -14.34
CA LEU A 15 -5.01 6.81 -13.64
C LEU A 15 -5.24 6.03 -12.33
N GLU A 16 -6.27 6.39 -11.57
CA GLU A 16 -6.62 5.68 -10.34
C GLU A 16 -6.95 4.21 -10.61
N GLU A 17 -7.83 3.93 -11.57
CA GLU A 17 -8.21 2.55 -11.93
C GLU A 17 -6.99 1.76 -12.43
N PHE A 18 -6.16 2.39 -13.25
CA PHE A 18 -4.93 1.78 -13.75
C PHE A 18 -3.98 1.38 -12.61
N TYR A 19 -3.74 2.26 -11.64
CA TYR A 19 -2.83 1.95 -10.54
C TYR A 19 -3.48 1.06 -9.48
N ARG A 20 -4.78 1.14 -9.23
CA ARG A 20 -5.50 0.18 -8.36
C ARG A 20 -5.38 -1.25 -8.89
N SER A 21 -5.63 -1.46 -10.17
CA SER A 21 -5.61 -2.81 -10.78
C SER A 21 -4.23 -3.47 -10.89
N ARG A 22 -3.13 -2.72 -10.67
CA ARG A 22 -1.75 -3.22 -10.87
C ARG A 22 -0.96 -3.43 -9.59
N PHE A 23 -1.46 -2.93 -8.47
CA PHE A 23 -0.82 -3.11 -7.18
C PHE A 23 -1.67 -4.10 -6.36
N PRO A 24 -1.16 -5.31 -6.04
CA PRO A 24 -1.92 -6.36 -5.35
C PRO A 24 -2.49 -5.95 -3.99
N VAL A 25 -2.04 -4.82 -3.43
CA VAL A 25 -2.56 -4.28 -2.18
C VAL A 25 -4.01 -3.83 -2.31
N PHE A 26 -4.42 -3.29 -3.47
CA PHE A 26 -5.79 -2.80 -3.67
C PHE A 26 -6.81 -3.95 -3.65
N GLU A 27 -6.51 -5.04 -4.37
CA GLU A 27 -7.34 -6.26 -4.39
C GLU A 27 -7.59 -6.79 -2.97
N LYS A 28 -6.58 -6.75 -2.11
CA LYS A 28 -6.68 -7.23 -0.72
C LYS A 28 -7.55 -6.33 0.16
N VAL A 29 -7.53 -5.02 -0.05
CA VAL A 29 -8.30 -4.07 0.77
C VAL A 29 -9.70 -3.81 0.20
N GLN A 30 -10.00 -4.30 -1.01
CA GLN A 30 -11.28 -4.11 -1.67
C GLN A 30 -12.46 -4.62 -0.82
N ILE A 31 -12.32 -5.76 -0.15
CA ILE A 31 -13.39 -6.27 0.72
C ILE A 31 -13.70 -5.33 1.88
N LEU A 32 -12.69 -4.65 2.43
CA LEU A 32 -12.90 -3.67 3.48
C LEU A 32 -13.58 -2.40 2.94
N ASP A 33 -13.24 -2.00 1.71
CA ASP A 33 -13.91 -0.90 1.02
C ASP A 33 -15.40 -1.19 0.78
N GLU A 34 -15.71 -2.41 0.35
CA GLU A 34 -17.08 -2.87 0.09
C GLU A 34 -17.94 -2.94 1.37
N GLU A 35 -17.36 -3.39 2.48
CA GLU A 35 -18.12 -3.67 3.72
C GLU A 35 -18.15 -2.49 4.72
N GLU A 36 -17.05 -1.75 4.84
CA GLU A 36 -16.89 -0.73 5.88
C GLU A 36 -16.60 0.67 5.33
N GLY A 37 -16.18 0.76 4.07
CA GLY A 37 -15.75 2.00 3.43
C GLY A 37 -14.35 2.43 3.88
N ILE A 38 -13.47 2.66 2.92
CA ILE A 38 -12.14 3.21 3.14
C ILE A 38 -11.84 4.34 2.15
N ASP A 39 -10.91 5.22 2.49
CA ASP A 39 -10.36 6.15 1.50
C ASP A 39 -9.04 5.57 0.96
N TYR A 40 -9.06 5.09 -0.28
CA TYR A 40 -7.85 4.66 -0.99
C TYR A 40 -7.30 5.80 -1.84
N VAL A 41 -6.16 6.36 -1.45
CA VAL A 41 -5.56 7.54 -2.09
C VAL A 41 -4.19 7.18 -2.67
N ILE A 42 -3.92 7.65 -3.88
CA ILE A 42 -2.64 7.45 -4.57
C ILE A 42 -1.94 8.79 -4.69
N TYR A 43 -0.71 8.88 -4.19
CA TYR A 43 0.14 10.04 -4.33
C TYR A 43 1.34 9.74 -5.25
N TYR A 44 1.65 10.69 -6.13
CA TYR A 44 2.81 10.66 -6.99
C TYR A 44 3.80 11.78 -6.62
N LYS A 45 5.08 11.44 -6.51
CA LYS A 45 6.13 12.43 -6.23
C LYS A 45 7.37 12.20 -7.07
N VAL A 46 7.91 13.28 -7.65
CA VAL A 46 9.20 13.25 -8.36
C VAL A 46 10.34 13.76 -7.47
N SER A 47 11.56 13.34 -7.76
CA SER A 47 12.76 13.87 -7.09
C SER A 47 13.26 15.14 -7.77
N GLY A 48 13.90 16.04 -7.00
CA GLY A 48 14.49 17.28 -7.50
C GLY A 48 13.51 18.46 -7.48
N ASP A 49 13.82 19.52 -8.23
CA ASP A 49 13.03 20.75 -8.29
C ASP A 49 11.84 20.66 -9.28
N LEU A 50 11.52 19.46 -9.78
CA LEU A 50 10.40 19.26 -10.69
C LEU A 50 9.07 19.24 -9.92
N VAL A 51 8.07 19.94 -10.44
CA VAL A 51 6.70 19.87 -9.92
C VAL A 51 6.04 18.58 -10.46
N PRO A 52 5.48 17.71 -9.59
CA PRO A 52 4.72 16.55 -10.06
C PRO A 52 3.49 16.98 -10.88
N SER A 53 3.18 16.22 -11.94
CA SER A 53 2.02 16.49 -12.79
C SER A 53 1.48 15.20 -13.40
N SER A 54 0.16 15.06 -13.56
CA SER A 54 -0.48 13.86 -14.11
C SER A 54 0.01 13.51 -15.53
N ASN A 55 0.40 14.49 -16.35
CA ASN A 55 0.98 14.25 -17.68
C ASN A 55 2.20 13.31 -17.64
N ARG A 56 2.98 13.32 -16.55
CA ARG A 56 4.17 12.45 -16.38
C ARG A 56 3.82 10.99 -16.07
N LEU A 57 2.56 10.73 -15.76
CA LEU A 57 2.02 9.39 -15.53
C LEU A 57 1.54 8.75 -16.84
N TRP A 58 1.62 9.47 -17.96
CA TRP A 58 1.35 8.93 -19.29
C TRP A 58 2.65 8.74 -20.06
N LYS A 59 2.69 7.78 -20.99
CA LYS A 59 3.83 7.64 -21.90
C LYS A 59 3.74 8.72 -22.97
N GLU A 60 4.90 9.20 -23.41
CA GLU A 60 5.00 10.11 -24.54
C GLU A 60 5.77 9.43 -25.68
N ASP A 61 5.26 9.58 -26.91
CA ASP A 61 6.01 9.17 -28.10
C ASP A 61 7.15 10.16 -28.42
N SER A 62 7.98 9.84 -29.40
CA SER A 62 9.10 10.72 -29.83
C SER A 62 8.65 12.07 -30.40
N LYS A 63 7.34 12.29 -30.57
CA LYS A 63 6.73 13.54 -31.04
C LYS A 63 5.99 14.28 -29.92
N GLY A 64 6.10 13.82 -28.67
CA GLY A 64 5.46 14.44 -27.50
C GLY A 64 3.96 14.19 -27.41
N ARG A 65 3.43 13.16 -28.09
CA ARG A 65 2.01 12.80 -28.01
C ARG A 65 1.80 11.81 -26.88
N ARG A 66 0.79 12.10 -26.04
CA ARG A 66 0.31 11.24 -24.95
C ARG A 66 -0.15 9.88 -25.50
N SER A 67 0.24 8.80 -24.82
CA SER A 67 -0.21 7.44 -25.08
C SER A 67 -1.66 7.21 -24.67
N ASP A 68 -2.23 6.12 -25.18
CA ASP A 68 -3.52 5.58 -24.76
C ASP A 68 -3.50 4.92 -23.37
N ARG A 69 -2.31 4.60 -22.84
CA ARG A 69 -2.13 3.93 -21.55
C ARG A 69 -1.17 4.67 -20.63
N PRO A 70 -1.42 4.69 -19.31
CA PRO A 70 -0.47 5.23 -18.34
C PRO A 70 0.88 4.49 -18.33
N GLU A 71 1.91 5.14 -17.78
CA GLU A 71 3.18 4.53 -17.46
C GLU A 71 3.04 3.67 -16.21
N GLN A 72 3.46 2.41 -16.30
CA GLN A 72 3.33 1.45 -15.20
C GLN A 72 4.26 1.82 -14.04
N ASN A 73 5.50 2.18 -14.38
CA ASN A 73 6.53 2.56 -13.42
C ASN A 73 7.01 3.99 -13.72
N PRO A 74 6.21 5.02 -13.42
CA PRO A 74 6.54 6.40 -13.74
C PRO A 74 7.79 6.86 -12.97
N PRO A 75 8.63 7.71 -13.56
CA PRO A 75 9.83 8.21 -12.88
C PRO A 75 9.44 8.91 -11.57
N GLY A 76 9.94 8.44 -10.43
CA GLY A 76 9.55 8.96 -9.13
C GLY A 76 8.97 7.89 -8.19
N TRP A 77 8.25 8.37 -7.20
CA TRP A 77 7.60 7.63 -6.13
C TRP A 77 6.10 7.54 -6.37
N MET A 78 5.57 6.35 -6.20
CA MET A 78 4.14 6.07 -6.07
C MET A 78 3.90 5.65 -4.63
N LEU A 79 2.98 6.33 -3.95
CA LEU A 79 2.58 6.04 -2.59
C LEU A 79 1.08 5.73 -2.61
N HIS A 80 0.72 4.51 -2.25
CA HIS A 80 -0.67 4.12 -2.05
C HIS A 80 -0.97 4.16 -0.56
N VAL A 81 -2.06 4.81 -0.17
CA VAL A 81 -2.45 4.97 1.22
C VAL A 81 -3.90 4.55 1.39
N VAL A 82 -4.16 3.73 2.41
CA VAL A 82 -5.51 3.44 2.88
C VAL A 82 -5.73 4.23 4.16
N TYR A 83 -6.78 5.05 4.16
CA TYR A 83 -7.27 5.67 5.38
C TYR A 83 -8.52 4.97 5.88
N TYR A 84 -8.55 4.72 7.18
CA TYR A 84 -9.73 4.29 7.91
C TYR A 84 -10.02 5.34 8.99
N ASN A 85 -11.22 5.93 8.94
CA ASN A 85 -11.60 7.04 9.84
C ASN A 85 -10.57 8.18 9.88
N GLY A 86 -10.03 8.55 8.71
CA GLY A 86 -9.03 9.63 8.57
C GLY A 86 -7.63 9.30 9.08
N THR A 87 -7.38 8.06 9.52
CA THR A 87 -6.05 7.59 9.95
C THR A 87 -5.45 6.66 8.90
N SER A 88 -4.18 6.88 8.54
CA SER A 88 -3.45 5.98 7.64
C SER A 88 -3.25 4.63 8.34
N VAL A 89 -3.79 3.57 7.75
CA VAL A 89 -3.71 2.19 8.28
C VAL A 89 -2.90 1.27 7.38
N LEU A 90 -2.62 1.69 6.14
CA LEU A 90 -1.73 1.01 5.22
C LEU A 90 -1.06 2.01 4.30
N GLU A 91 0.25 1.84 4.12
CA GLU A 91 1.06 2.63 3.20
C GLU A 91 1.94 1.71 2.36
N LEU A 92 1.82 1.78 1.03
CA LEU A 92 2.71 1.11 0.10
C LEU A 92 3.55 2.15 -0.64
N TYR A 93 4.84 2.15 -0.33
CA TYR A 93 5.85 2.95 -1.00
C TYR A 93 6.44 2.15 -2.15
N ASN A 94 6.33 2.65 -3.38
CA ASN A 94 7.00 2.09 -4.54
C ASN A 94 7.78 3.18 -5.28
N ARG A 95 8.89 2.78 -5.90
CA ARG A 95 9.67 3.66 -6.77
C ARG A 95 10.00 2.94 -8.06
N SER A 96 9.88 3.64 -9.19
CA SER A 96 10.19 3.10 -10.52
C SER A 96 11.61 2.60 -10.72
N LYS A 97 12.53 3.05 -9.86
CA LYS A 97 13.87 2.48 -9.70
C LYS A 97 13.91 1.80 -8.33
N SER A 98 14.57 0.65 -8.24
CA SER A 98 14.72 -0.08 -6.98
C SER A 98 15.10 0.85 -5.82
N LEU A 99 14.39 0.70 -4.71
CA LEU A 99 14.66 1.45 -3.48
C LEU A 99 16.05 1.12 -2.96
N THR A 100 16.83 2.16 -2.67
CA THR A 100 18.10 1.99 -1.97
C THR A 100 17.85 1.62 -0.50
N GLU A 101 18.83 0.98 0.14
CA GLU A 101 18.72 0.64 1.57
C GLU A 101 18.52 1.90 2.43
N LEU A 102 19.19 3.00 2.11
CA LEU A 102 19.02 4.28 2.80
C LEU A 102 17.57 4.81 2.70
N GLU A 103 16.91 4.62 1.56
CA GLU A 103 15.53 5.04 1.37
C GLU A 103 14.56 4.14 2.13
N LYS A 104 14.80 2.83 2.15
CA LYS A 104 14.03 1.88 2.97
C LYS A 104 14.15 2.24 4.45
N ASP A 105 15.37 2.47 4.94
CA ASP A 105 15.63 2.90 6.31
C ASP A 105 14.95 4.23 6.64
N GLY A 106 14.96 5.18 5.70
CA GLY A 106 14.28 6.46 5.85
C GLY A 106 12.75 6.34 5.97
N ILE A 107 12.13 5.44 5.20
CA ILE A 107 10.69 5.15 5.28
C ILE A 107 10.35 4.53 6.63
N LEU A 108 11.12 3.53 7.08
CA LEU A 108 10.92 2.90 8.38
C LEU A 108 11.10 3.94 9.50
N LEU A 109 12.15 4.75 9.45
CA LEU A 109 12.42 5.80 10.45
C LEU A 109 11.28 6.83 10.53
N ARG A 110 10.68 7.21 9.40
CA ARG A 110 9.53 8.13 9.38
C ARG A 110 8.32 7.54 10.10
N ASN A 111 8.09 6.24 9.95
CA ASN A 111 6.96 5.51 10.53
C ASN A 111 7.28 4.87 11.89
N ALA A 112 8.43 5.23 12.47
CA ALA A 112 8.92 4.68 13.71
C ALA A 112 8.20 5.23 14.95
N GLU A 113 7.67 6.46 14.90
CA GLU A 113 7.04 7.12 16.07
C GLU A 113 7.90 7.06 17.35
N GLY A 114 9.23 7.17 17.18
CA GLY A 114 10.19 7.08 18.29
C GLY A 114 10.47 5.66 18.80
N LYS A 115 9.90 4.63 18.16
CA LYS A 115 10.13 3.21 18.44
C LYS A 115 11.16 2.61 17.49
N ARG A 116 11.76 1.50 17.89
CA ARG A 116 12.70 0.75 17.06
C ARG A 116 11.98 -0.19 16.10
N TRP A 117 12.53 -0.35 14.89
CA TRP A 117 12.19 -1.44 13.98
C TRP A 117 13.06 -2.68 14.20
N VAL A 118 12.45 -3.85 14.11
CA VAL A 118 13.10 -5.15 14.18
C VAL A 118 12.90 -5.87 12.86
N LYS A 119 14.00 -6.32 12.25
CA LYS A 119 13.98 -7.17 11.06
C LYS A 119 13.84 -8.63 11.49
N GLY A 120 12.88 -9.33 10.90
CA GLY A 120 12.65 -10.74 11.17
C GLY A 120 11.17 -11.11 11.16
N ARG A 121 10.91 -12.36 11.55
CA ARG A 121 9.54 -12.87 11.72
C ARG A 121 8.89 -12.20 12.94
N ILE A 122 7.59 -11.93 12.83
CA ILE A 122 6.77 -11.47 13.95
C ILE A 122 6.73 -12.58 15.01
N PRO A 123 7.04 -12.30 16.29
CA PRO A 123 7.00 -13.31 17.35
C PRO A 123 5.55 -13.61 17.73
N THR A 124 5.01 -14.70 17.20
CA THR A 124 3.60 -15.11 17.40
C THR A 124 3.40 -16.00 18.64
N ASP A 125 4.39 -16.09 19.53
CA ASP A 125 4.32 -16.92 20.74
C ASP A 125 3.59 -16.20 21.90
N ASP A 126 3.30 -14.90 21.73
CA ASP A 126 2.60 -14.06 22.69
C ASP A 126 1.16 -13.82 22.20
N ASP A 127 0.18 -14.22 23.02
CA ASP A 127 -1.25 -14.09 22.71
C ASP A 127 -1.70 -12.64 22.50
N SER A 128 -0.92 -11.64 22.92
CA SER A 128 -1.20 -10.22 22.68
C SER A 128 -0.77 -9.73 21.29
N VAL A 129 -0.03 -10.54 20.53
CA VAL A 129 0.47 -10.20 19.20
C VAL A 129 -0.52 -10.68 18.14
N ILE A 130 -1.00 -9.73 17.32
CA ILE A 130 -1.82 -10.05 16.16
C ILE A 130 -0.90 -10.60 15.06
N ALA A 131 -1.09 -11.85 14.65
CA ALA A 131 -0.29 -12.46 13.59
C ALA A 131 -0.64 -11.85 12.22
N PRO A 132 0.32 -11.72 11.29
CA PRO A 132 0.02 -11.41 9.89
C PRO A 132 -0.73 -12.57 9.21
N GLU A 133 -1.87 -12.27 8.61
CA GLU A 133 -2.77 -13.20 7.92
C GLU A 133 -2.89 -12.90 6.42
N VAL A 134 -3.01 -11.61 6.03
CA VAL A 134 -3.30 -11.22 4.64
C VAL A 134 -2.07 -10.65 3.94
N PHE A 135 -1.32 -9.78 4.61
CA PHE A 135 -0.13 -9.13 4.09
C PHE A 135 1.15 -9.81 4.61
N PRO A 136 2.18 -9.98 3.76
CA PRO A 136 3.47 -10.46 4.23
C PRO A 136 4.09 -9.47 5.24
N ALA A 137 4.94 -9.97 6.14
CA ALA A 137 5.75 -9.14 7.03
C ALA A 137 7.15 -9.74 7.20
N ASN A 138 8.16 -8.89 7.11
CA ASN A 138 9.56 -9.22 7.40
C ASN A 138 10.23 -8.21 8.33
N HIS A 139 9.49 -7.21 8.80
CA HIS A 139 9.85 -6.28 9.86
C HIS A 139 8.64 -5.97 10.74
N TYR A 140 8.89 -5.59 11.99
CA TYR A 140 7.89 -5.06 12.91
C TYR A 140 8.46 -3.94 13.78
N ARG A 141 7.58 -3.04 14.19
CA ARG A 141 7.91 -2.05 15.23
C ARG A 141 7.91 -2.74 16.59
N GLU A 142 8.83 -2.38 17.48
CA GLU A 142 9.03 -3.08 18.77
C GLU A 142 7.79 -3.08 19.68
N ASP A 143 6.85 -2.16 19.46
CA ASP A 143 5.56 -2.06 20.16
C ASP A 143 4.44 -2.88 19.48
N MET A 144 4.76 -3.60 18.40
CA MET A 144 3.83 -4.36 17.55
C MET A 144 2.69 -3.52 16.94
N GLY A 145 2.81 -2.18 16.97
CA GLY A 145 1.74 -1.30 16.50
C GLY A 145 1.58 -1.28 14.98
N VAL A 146 2.66 -1.54 14.24
CA VAL A 146 2.66 -1.66 12.78
C VAL A 146 3.68 -2.69 12.32
N TYR A 147 3.38 -3.34 11.21
CA TYR A 147 4.28 -4.27 10.52
C TYR A 147 4.74 -3.71 9.19
N ALA A 148 5.82 -4.28 8.66
CA ALA A 148 6.27 -3.93 7.32
C ALA A 148 6.76 -5.15 6.52
N ASN A 149 6.51 -5.12 5.21
CA ASN A 149 7.22 -5.93 4.24
C ASN A 149 8.14 -5.02 3.41
N VAL A 150 9.44 -5.23 3.57
CA VAL A 150 10.48 -4.54 2.82
C VAL A 150 11.02 -5.51 1.77
N GLU A 151 10.68 -5.29 0.51
CA GLU A 151 11.02 -6.21 -0.58
C GLU A 151 11.26 -5.47 -1.89
N GLY A 152 12.41 -5.75 -2.54
CA GLY A 152 12.75 -5.21 -3.84
C GLY A 152 12.73 -3.67 -3.87
N ASP A 153 11.78 -3.14 -4.64
CA ASP A 153 11.50 -1.73 -4.88
C ASP A 153 10.30 -1.20 -4.10
N SER A 154 9.84 -1.96 -3.09
CA SER A 154 8.66 -1.63 -2.30
C SER A 154 8.88 -1.72 -0.80
N VAL A 155 8.17 -0.86 -0.07
CA VAL A 155 7.99 -0.97 1.38
C VAL A 155 6.50 -0.86 1.66
N LEU A 156 5.90 -1.95 2.11
CA LEU A 156 4.54 -1.99 2.63
C LEU A 156 4.61 -1.82 4.14
N ILE A 157 3.81 -0.91 4.70
CA ILE A 157 3.60 -0.71 6.13
C ILE A 157 2.10 -0.81 6.40
N TYR A 158 1.69 -1.51 7.45
CA TYR A 158 0.28 -1.66 7.79
C TYR A 158 0.03 -1.86 9.29
N ASP A 159 -1.16 -1.47 9.74
CA ASP A 159 -1.70 -1.79 11.06
C ASP A 159 -2.13 -3.27 11.08
N PRO A 160 -1.65 -4.10 12.01
CA PRO A 160 -2.04 -5.51 12.07
C PRO A 160 -3.53 -5.74 12.34
N ARG A 161 -4.25 -4.77 12.92
CA ARG A 161 -5.71 -4.85 13.13
C ARG A 161 -6.47 -4.75 11.81
N LEU A 162 -5.97 -3.94 10.87
CA LEU A 162 -6.51 -3.88 9.51
C LEU A 162 -6.38 -5.24 8.83
N ASP A 163 -5.20 -5.85 8.91
CA ASP A 163 -4.89 -7.14 8.31
C ASP A 163 -5.79 -8.26 8.87
N GLN A 164 -5.93 -8.32 10.19
CA GLN A 164 -6.86 -9.23 10.86
C GLN A 164 -8.30 -9.02 10.40
N ARG A 165 -8.77 -7.77 10.32
CA ARG A 165 -10.14 -7.46 9.93
C ARG A 165 -10.45 -7.88 8.49
N ILE A 166 -9.52 -7.66 7.57
CA ILE A 166 -9.66 -8.13 6.18
C ILE A 166 -9.76 -9.66 6.14
N ASN A 167 -8.97 -10.38 6.95
CA ASN A 167 -9.07 -11.84 7.04
C ASN A 167 -10.45 -12.29 7.56
N GLU A 168 -10.95 -11.65 8.62
CA GLU A 168 -12.28 -11.95 9.17
C GLU A 168 -13.39 -11.77 8.13
N LEU A 169 -13.41 -10.64 7.42
CA LEU A 169 -14.36 -10.37 6.35
C LEU A 169 -14.29 -11.42 5.23
N ASN A 170 -13.08 -11.82 4.84
CA ASN A 170 -12.90 -12.88 3.83
C ASN A 170 -13.46 -14.23 4.32
N LEU A 171 -13.28 -14.56 5.60
CA LEU A 171 -13.82 -15.79 6.19
C LEU A 171 -15.35 -15.73 6.32
N GLU A 172 -15.91 -14.57 6.64
CA GLU A 172 -17.36 -14.34 6.67
C GLU A 172 -17.96 -14.54 5.28
N ARG A 173 -17.42 -13.87 4.27
CA ARG A 173 -17.83 -14.02 2.87
C ARG A 173 -17.72 -15.45 2.36
N ALA A 174 -16.62 -16.14 2.67
CA ALA A 174 -16.44 -17.55 2.29
C ALA A 174 -17.47 -18.48 2.95
N LYS A 175 -17.95 -18.18 4.16
CA LYS A 175 -19.01 -18.95 4.82
C LYS A 175 -20.38 -18.69 4.20
N GLU A 176 -20.66 -17.47 3.78
CA GLU A 176 -21.91 -17.10 3.10
C GLU A 176 -22.00 -17.68 1.69
N GLU A 177 -20.87 -17.74 0.98
CA GLU A 177 -20.78 -18.30 -0.37
C GLU A 177 -20.65 -19.84 -0.37
N ALA A 178 -20.48 -20.47 0.80
CA ALA A 178 -20.39 -21.92 0.92
C ALA A 178 -21.75 -22.56 0.55
N PRO A 179 -21.80 -23.48 -0.44
CA PRO A 179 -23.04 -24.14 -0.79
C PRO A 179 -23.55 -25.04 0.35
N ASP A 180 -24.88 -25.07 0.56
CA ASP A 180 -25.59 -25.89 1.57
C ASP A 180 -25.37 -27.41 1.48
N SER A 181 -24.49 -27.91 0.61
CA SER A 181 -24.28 -29.34 0.38
C SER A 181 -23.17 -29.95 1.24
N LEU A 182 -23.39 -30.02 2.55
CA LEU A 182 -22.68 -30.96 3.43
C LEU A 182 -23.64 -31.88 4.23
N ASP A 183 -24.96 -31.71 4.11
CA ASP A 183 -25.96 -32.59 4.76
C ASP A 183 -26.43 -33.76 3.88
N GLY A 184 -25.56 -34.27 2.99
CA GLY A 184 -25.93 -35.33 2.05
C GLY A 184 -24.77 -36.22 1.61
N PHE A 185 -24.12 -36.91 2.55
CA PHE A 185 -23.35 -38.13 2.28
C PHE A 185 -23.59 -39.18 3.36
#